data_AF-A0A7X5VLU6-F1
#
_entry.id   AF-A0A7X5VLU6-F1
#
_cell.length_a   1.000
_cell.length_b   1.000
_cell.length_c   1.000
_cell.angle_alpha   90.00
_cell.angle_beta   90.00
_cell.angle_gamma   90.00
#
_symmetry.space_group_name_H-M   'P 1'
#
loop_
_entity.id
_entity.type
_entity.pdbx_description
1 polymer ?
#
loop_
_entity_poly.entity_id
_entity_poly.type
_entity_poly.pdbx_seq_one_letter_code
_entity_poly.pdbx_strand_id
1 'polypeptide(L)'
;MPPRTTKVLVGAAAAVLFVLLSAPVAAGDGQAAFTAQKCNMCHSVPQAEIVAKVKSETMKGPDLPNADRDAAWIQEFVSRKVQLDGKDHKKEFKGTEEELAAIAAWLVELKNTK
;
A
#
# COMPACT_ATOMS: atom_id res chain seq x y z
N MET A 1 -21.27 47.44 42.87
CA MET A 1 -21.25 46.20 42.08
C MET A 1 -22.16 46.37 40.87
N PRO A 2 -21.63 46.75 39.69
CA PRO A 2 -22.37 46.80 38.43
C PRO A 2 -22.12 45.56 37.54
N PRO A 3 -23.00 45.28 36.56
CA PRO A 3 -23.25 43.92 36.04
C PRO A 3 -22.21 43.39 35.06
N ARG A 4 -22.06 42.06 35.12
CA ARG A 4 -21.31 41.20 34.19
C ARG A 4 -21.85 41.37 32.76
N THR A 5 -21.02 41.91 31.87
CA THR A 5 -21.29 41.95 30.44
C THR A 5 -20.56 40.77 29.77
N THR A 6 -21.32 39.71 29.49
CA THR A 6 -20.85 38.54 28.75
C THR A 6 -20.75 38.92 27.27
N LYS A 7 -19.54 39.21 26.78
CA LYS A 7 -19.26 39.27 25.35
C LYS A 7 -19.19 37.85 24.80
N VAL A 8 -20.28 37.41 24.15
CA VAL A 8 -20.27 36.24 23.27
C VAL A 8 -19.59 36.68 21.97
N LEU A 9 -18.30 36.36 21.82
CA LEU A 9 -17.58 36.50 20.57
C LEU A 9 -17.94 35.31 19.67
N VAL A 10 -18.48 35.67 18.52
CA VAL A 10 -18.88 34.82 17.40
C VAL A 10 -17.72 33.91 17.00
N GLY A 11 -17.93 32.60 17.13
CA GLY A 11 -17.00 31.58 16.63
C GLY A 11 -17.11 31.50 15.11
N ALA A 12 -16.08 31.93 14.40
CA ALA A 12 -15.88 31.57 13.00
C ALA A 12 -15.33 30.13 12.97
N ALA A 13 -16.20 29.15 12.74
CA ALA A 13 -15.79 27.79 12.42
C ALA A 13 -15.23 27.79 10.99
N ALA A 14 -13.91 27.94 10.87
CA ALA A 14 -13.19 27.64 9.65
C ALA A 14 -13.16 26.12 9.48
N ALA A 15 -14.11 25.59 8.70
CA ALA A 15 -14.07 24.20 8.24
C ALA A 15 -12.89 24.07 7.26
N VAL A 16 -11.72 23.68 7.79
CA VAL A 16 -10.59 23.25 6.97
C VAL A 16 -10.96 21.89 6.38
N LEU A 17 -11.54 21.91 5.19
CA LEU A 17 -11.74 20.71 4.38
C LEU A 17 -10.35 20.22 3.96
N PHE A 18 -9.77 19.33 4.76
CA PHE A 18 -8.54 18.62 4.42
C PHE A 18 -8.87 17.64 3.30
N VAL A 19 -8.91 18.14 2.06
CA VAL A 19 -8.93 17.28 0.88
C VAL A 19 -7.60 16.55 0.88
N LEU A 20 -7.62 15.29 1.32
CA LEU A 20 -6.53 14.36 1.09
C LEU A 20 -6.39 14.25 -0.43
N LEU A 21 -5.46 15.01 -0.99
CA LEU A 21 -4.96 14.83 -2.34
C LEU A 21 -4.23 13.49 -2.34
N SER A 22 -4.97 12.39 -2.48
CA SER A 22 -4.41 11.17 -3.01
C SER A 22 -4.05 11.49 -4.45
N ALA A 23 -2.80 11.93 -4.66
CA ALA A 23 -2.26 12.09 -5.99
C ALA A 23 -2.49 10.78 -6.74
N PRO A 24 -3.05 10.80 -7.96
CA PRO A 24 -3.14 9.59 -8.76
C PRO A 24 -1.71 9.11 -8.97
N VAL A 25 -1.35 7.99 -8.35
CA VAL A 25 -0.16 7.24 -8.74
C VAL A 25 -0.38 6.96 -10.22
N ALA A 26 0.47 7.52 -11.08
CA ALA A 26 0.37 7.28 -12.50
C ALA A 26 0.39 5.76 -12.71
N ALA A 27 -0.59 5.24 -13.45
CA ALA A 27 -0.58 3.87 -13.93
C ALA A 27 0.71 3.68 -14.74
N GLY A 28 1.76 3.16 -14.07
CA GLY A 28 3.12 3.17 -14.59
C GLY A 28 4.19 3.07 -13.51
N ASP A 29 3.94 3.51 -12.26
CA ASP A 29 4.94 3.40 -11.20
C ASP A 29 4.56 2.33 -10.15
N GLY A 30 4.61 1.07 -10.58
CA GLY A 30 4.36 -0.08 -9.71
C GLY A 30 5.33 -0.17 -8.52
N GLN A 31 6.56 0.36 -8.68
CA GLN A 31 7.54 0.46 -7.60
C GLN A 31 7.10 1.47 -6.52
N ALA A 32 6.67 2.67 -6.92
CA ALA A 32 6.14 3.64 -5.97
C ALA A 32 4.89 3.10 -5.27
N ALA A 33 3.96 2.51 -6.02
CA ALA A 33 2.76 1.89 -5.47
C ALA A 33 3.09 0.81 -4.43
N PHE A 34 4.10 -0.04 -4.69
CA PHE A 34 4.54 -1.09 -3.76
C PHE A 34 4.95 -0.52 -2.39
N THR A 35 5.68 0.60 -2.39
CA THR A 35 6.11 1.24 -1.14
C THR A 35 5.00 2.05 -0.47
N ALA A 36 4.15 2.73 -1.26
CA ALA A 36 2.99 3.47 -0.78
C ALA A 36 1.99 2.53 -0.07
N GLN A 37 1.76 1.36 -0.65
CA GLN A 37 0.90 0.31 -0.10
C GLN A 37 1.61 -0.57 0.94
N LYS A 38 2.82 -0.18 1.35
CA LYS A 38 3.59 -0.78 2.45
C LYS A 38 3.89 -2.27 2.23
N CYS A 39 4.00 -2.73 0.99
CA CYS A 39 4.41 -4.10 0.68
C CYS A 39 5.83 -4.39 1.22
N ASN A 40 6.70 -3.36 1.25
CA ASN A 40 8.02 -3.40 1.87
C ASN A 40 8.02 -3.57 3.39
N MET A 41 6.85 -3.61 4.05
CA MET A 41 6.80 -4.03 5.44
C MET A 41 7.16 -5.50 5.58
N CYS A 42 6.77 -6.37 4.64
CA CYS A 42 6.98 -7.81 4.75
C CYS A 42 7.93 -8.37 3.68
N HIS A 43 8.02 -7.75 2.51
CA HIS A 43 8.76 -8.27 1.37
C HIS A 43 9.96 -7.37 1.00
N SER A 44 11.08 -7.98 0.60
CA SER A 44 12.17 -7.27 -0.05
C SER A 44 12.04 -7.41 -1.57
N VAL A 45 12.62 -6.49 -2.34
CA VAL A 45 12.77 -6.57 -3.80
C VAL A 45 14.24 -6.29 -4.13
N PRO A 46 15.12 -7.32 -4.18
CA PRO A 46 16.56 -7.11 -4.32
C PRO A 46 16.96 -6.35 -5.59
N GLN A 47 16.28 -6.62 -6.72
CA GLN A 47 16.53 -5.94 -8.01
C GLN A 47 16.22 -4.44 -7.98
N ALA A 48 15.41 -3.99 -7.03
CA ALA A 48 15.05 -2.58 -6.84
C ALA A 48 15.63 -2.01 -5.52
N GLU A 49 16.56 -2.74 -4.88
CA GLU A 49 17.21 -2.36 -3.61
C GLU A 49 16.20 -2.07 -2.47
N ILE A 50 15.01 -2.67 -2.53
CA ILE A 50 13.98 -2.51 -1.49
C ILE A 50 14.18 -3.59 -0.44
N VAL A 51 14.30 -3.20 0.83
CA VAL A 51 14.48 -4.11 1.95
C VAL A 51 13.21 -4.22 2.79
N ALA A 52 12.83 -5.45 3.16
CA ALA A 52 11.74 -5.68 4.11
C ALA A 52 12.02 -5.03 5.47
N LYS A 53 11.04 -4.29 6.01
CA LYS A 53 11.19 -3.54 7.27
C LYS A 53 10.84 -4.35 8.53
N VAL A 54 10.05 -5.41 8.40
CA VAL A 54 9.67 -6.24 9.55
C VAL A 54 10.85 -7.07 10.04
N LYS A 55 11.03 -7.09 11.37
CA LYS A 55 12.02 -7.93 12.05
C LYS A 55 11.49 -9.31 12.46
N SER A 56 10.16 -9.45 12.53
CA SER A 56 9.49 -10.70 12.85
C SER A 56 9.58 -11.66 11.67
N GLU A 57 10.24 -12.81 11.89
CA GLU A 57 10.33 -13.87 10.87
C GLU A 57 8.97 -14.46 10.51
N THR A 58 8.05 -14.51 11.48
CA THR A 58 6.69 -15.02 11.26
C THR A 58 5.84 -14.08 10.39
N MET A 59 6.20 -12.80 10.28
CA MET A 59 5.52 -11.82 9.44
C MET A 59 6.27 -11.52 8.14
N LYS A 60 7.57 -11.84 8.09
CA LYS A 60 8.39 -11.67 6.89
C LYS A 60 7.86 -12.56 5.78
N GLY A 61 7.62 -11.94 4.62
CA GLY A 61 7.30 -12.63 3.39
C GLY A 61 8.58 -13.00 2.64
N PRO A 62 8.48 -13.86 1.61
CA PRO A 62 9.61 -14.12 0.71
C PRO A 62 10.03 -12.84 -0.01
N ASP A 63 11.28 -12.80 -0.45
CA ASP A 63 11.73 -11.75 -1.36
C ASP A 63 11.02 -11.89 -2.72
N LEU A 64 10.86 -10.76 -3.40
CA LEU A 64 10.12 -10.62 -4.65
C LEU A 64 11.04 -10.07 -5.76
N PRO A 65 10.72 -10.32 -7.03
CA PRO A 65 9.60 -11.13 -7.50
C PRO A 65 9.82 -12.64 -7.31
N ASN A 66 8.73 -13.38 -7.12
CA ASN A 66 8.75 -14.85 -7.06
C ASN A 66 8.65 -15.44 -8.48
N ALA A 67 9.53 -16.39 -8.82
CA ALA A 67 9.73 -16.91 -10.18
C ALA A 67 8.48 -17.55 -10.81
N ASP A 68 7.55 -18.10 -10.03
CA ASP A 68 6.49 -18.97 -10.56
C ASP A 68 5.07 -18.37 -10.58
N ARG A 69 4.93 -17.04 -10.44
CA ARG A 69 3.61 -16.38 -10.41
C ARG A 69 3.47 -15.26 -11.43
N ASP A 70 2.31 -15.18 -12.07
CA ASP A 70 1.94 -14.11 -12.99
C ASP A 70 1.18 -12.97 -12.28
N ALA A 71 0.88 -11.91 -13.03
CA ALA A 71 0.26 -10.71 -12.46
C ALA A 71 -1.19 -10.95 -12.01
N ALA A 72 -1.93 -11.85 -12.67
CA ALA A 72 -3.30 -12.16 -12.29
C ALA A 72 -3.33 -12.93 -10.96
N TRP A 73 -2.48 -13.95 -10.82
CA TRP A 73 -2.36 -14.70 -9.60
C TRP A 73 -1.92 -13.81 -8.42
N ILE A 74 -0.97 -12.89 -8.64
CA ILE A 74 -0.53 -11.95 -7.60
C ILE A 74 -1.70 -11.11 -7.10
N GLN A 75 -2.51 -10.56 -8.01
CA GLN A 75 -3.70 -9.78 -7.65
C GLN A 75 -4.68 -10.62 -6.83
N GLU A 76 -5.01 -11.83 -7.30
CA GLU A 76 -5.93 -12.72 -6.60
C GLU A 76 -5.44 -13.12 -5.22
N PHE A 77 -4.16 -13.47 -5.07
CA PHE A 77 -3.60 -13.92 -3.80
C PHE A 77 -3.58 -12.80 -2.75
N VAL A 78 -3.17 -11.60 -3.17
CA VAL A 78 -3.08 -10.42 -2.30
C VAL A 78 -4.47 -9.86 -1.94
N SER A 79 -5.46 -10.06 -2.81
CA SER A 79 -6.88 -9.87 -2.51
C SER A 79 -7.55 -11.04 -1.79
N ARG A 80 -6.79 -12.09 -1.42
CA ARG A 80 -7.28 -13.31 -0.73
C ARG A 80 -8.40 -14.06 -1.47
N LYS A 81 -8.40 -14.01 -2.79
CA LYS A 81 -9.29 -14.79 -3.66
C LYS A 81 -8.76 -16.20 -3.91
N VAL A 82 -7.45 -16.39 -3.80
CA VAL A 82 -6.76 -17.68 -3.89
C VAL A 82 -5.82 -17.88 -2.71
N GLN A 83 -5.42 -19.13 -2.50
CA GLN A 83 -4.51 -19.53 -1.42
C GLN A 83 -3.19 -20.05 -1.98
N LEU A 84 -2.11 -19.83 -1.22
CA LEU A 84 -0.82 -20.47 -1.41
C LEU A 84 -0.62 -21.45 -0.26
N ASP A 85 -0.51 -22.75 -0.58
CA ASP A 85 -0.35 -23.82 0.41
C ASP A 85 -1.44 -23.82 1.50
N GLY A 86 -2.69 -23.57 1.09
CA GLY A 86 -3.84 -23.50 1.99
C GLY A 86 -3.87 -22.26 2.90
N LYS A 87 -3.04 -21.25 2.61
CA LYS A 87 -2.95 -20.02 3.40
C LYS A 87 -3.24 -18.80 2.54
N ASP A 88 -3.98 -17.86 3.10
CA ASP A 88 -4.19 -16.55 2.51
C ASP A 88 -2.93 -15.68 2.66
N HIS A 89 -2.83 -14.63 1.84
CA HIS A 89 -1.88 -13.57 2.11
C HIS A 89 -2.14 -12.94 3.50
N LYS A 90 -1.07 -12.75 4.28
CA LYS A 90 -1.14 -12.36 5.70
C LYS A 90 -1.93 -11.07 5.94
N LYS A 91 -1.96 -10.16 4.97
CA LYS A 91 -2.77 -8.94 5.01
C LYS A 91 -3.61 -8.81 3.76
N GLU A 92 -4.87 -8.44 3.93
CA GLU A 92 -5.68 -8.02 2.79
C GLU A 92 -5.16 -6.68 2.27
N PHE A 93 -5.10 -6.53 0.95
CA PHE A 93 -4.74 -5.29 0.30
C PHE A 93 -5.81 -4.21 0.46
N LYS A 94 -5.37 -2.96 0.63
CA LYS A 94 -6.24 -1.82 0.96
C LYS A 94 -6.16 -0.67 -0.05
N GLY A 95 -5.38 -0.82 -1.12
CA GLY A 95 -5.32 0.13 -2.24
C GLY A 95 -6.41 -0.15 -3.28
N THR A 96 -6.35 0.58 -4.40
CA THR A 96 -7.26 0.39 -5.54
C THR A 96 -6.84 -0.79 -6.43
N GLU A 97 -7.76 -1.29 -7.25
CA GLU A 97 -7.45 -2.34 -8.22
C GLU A 97 -6.37 -1.90 -9.22
N GLU A 98 -6.34 -0.61 -9.58
CA GLU A 98 -5.33 -0.03 -10.48
C GLU A 98 -3.94 -0.04 -9.83
N GLU A 99 -3.83 0.33 -8.55
CA GLU A 99 -2.56 0.25 -7.81
C GLU A 99 -2.08 -1.20 -7.71
N LEU A 100 -2.99 -2.15 -7.43
CA LEU A 100 -2.64 -3.56 -7.33
C LEU A 100 -2.18 -4.13 -8.68
N ALA A 101 -2.86 -3.76 -9.77
CA ALA A 101 -2.48 -4.14 -11.11
C ALA A 101 -1.09 -3.58 -11.48
N ALA A 102 -0.81 -2.31 -11.16
CA ALA A 102 0.49 -1.71 -11.38
C ALA A 102 1.62 -2.41 -10.60
N ILE A 103 1.38 -2.75 -9.33
CA ILE A 103 2.33 -3.51 -8.51
C ILE A 103 2.58 -4.89 -9.12
N ALA A 104 1.52 -5.61 -9.48
CA ALA A 104 1.63 -6.96 -10.02
C ALA A 104 2.35 -6.99 -11.37
N ALA A 105 2.06 -6.05 -12.26
CA ALA A 105 2.73 -5.89 -13.54
C ALA A 105 4.23 -5.60 -13.36
N TRP A 106 4.57 -4.66 -12.48
CA TRP A 106 5.96 -4.32 -12.18
C TRP A 106 6.74 -5.51 -11.60
N LEU A 107 6.15 -6.27 -10.67
CA LEU A 107 6.78 -7.48 -10.14
C LEU A 107 7.04 -8.52 -11.24
N VAL A 108 6.12 -8.68 -12.19
CA VAL A 108 6.33 -9.60 -13.33
C VAL A 108 7.41 -9.08 -14.29
N GLU A 109 7.46 -7.79 -14.54
CA GLU A 109 8.48 -7.16 -15.39
C GLU A 109 9.89 -7.42 -14.84
N LEU A 110 10.09 -7.23 -13.53
CA LEU A 110 11.36 -7.49 -12.86
C LEU A 110 11.86 -8.93 -13.05
N LYS A 111 10.97 -9.92 -13.23
CA LYS A 111 11.38 -11.31 -13.50
C LYS A 111 12.17 -11.46 -14.79
N ASN A 112 11.97 -10.55 -15.75
CA ASN A 112 12.61 -10.59 -17.06
C ASN A 112 13.93 -9.81 -17.09
N THR A 113 14.22 -9.02 -16.05
CA THR A 113 15.42 -8.20 -15.94
C THR A 113 16.48 -8.99 -15.18
N LYS A 114 17.21 -9.84 -15.91
CA LYS A 114 18.24 -10.73 -15.35
C LYS A 114 19.55 -10.01 -15.03
#